data_AF-A0A7J8LUJ9-F1
#
_entry.id   AF-A0A7J8LUJ9-F1
#
_cell.length_a   1.000
_cell.length_b   1.000
_cell.length_c   1.000
_cell.angle_alpha   90.00
_cell.angle_beta   90.00
_cell.angle_gamma   90.00
#
_symmetry.space_group_name_H-M   'P 1'
#
loop_
_entity.id
_entity.type
_entity.pdbx_description
1 polymer ?
#
loop_
_entity_poly.entity_id
_entity_poly.type
_entity_poly.pdbx_seq_one_letter_code
_entity_poly.pdbx_strand_id
1 'polypeptide(L)'
;GVKIAISDILPRVEHRNCVRHVFANWSEELCTTLEKKDKDAFDNLKRKSSEMWSRAFLGFTCKSNIVDKNLCEAFNSSIVEARFKSIIRIFEDIRTKLMRLQPDDYLHECYHIETYKKAYLFPMQPINGPHDWEKTGIEPMLPTIERKIPGSPKKNRKMAKDESKKMKPDHLSRKCLIMTCT
;
A
#
# COMPACT_ATOMS: atom_id res chain seq x y z
N GLY A 1 -12.72 -33.03 17.30
CA GLY A 1 -13.02 -33.14 15.85
C GLY A 1 -11.83 -32.72 15.03
N VAL A 2 -11.82 -31.50 14.51
CA VAL A 2 -10.83 -31.03 13.52
C VAL A 2 -9.41 -30.82 14.09
N LYS A 3 -9.28 -30.27 15.30
CA LYS A 3 -7.95 -30.05 15.93
C LYS A 3 -7.17 -31.34 16.19
N ILE A 4 -7.88 -32.41 16.56
CA ILE A 4 -7.30 -33.74 16.83
C ILE A 4 -6.79 -34.33 15.51
N ALA A 5 -7.64 -34.35 14.48
CA ALA A 5 -7.26 -34.84 13.15
C ALA A 5 -6.07 -34.09 12.52
N ILE A 6 -5.94 -32.77 12.75
CA ILE A 6 -4.81 -31.98 12.24
C ILE A 6 -3.53 -32.26 13.03
N SER A 7 -3.63 -32.49 14.34
CA SER A 7 -2.50 -32.92 15.15
C SER A 7 -1.98 -34.30 14.74
N ASP A 8 -2.88 -35.19 14.32
CA ASP A 8 -2.52 -36.56 13.91
C ASP A 8 -1.89 -36.59 12.51
N ILE A 9 -2.40 -35.80 11.56
CA ILE A 9 -1.95 -35.82 10.16
C ILE A 9 -0.79 -34.84 9.91
N LEU A 10 -0.77 -33.69 10.58
CA LEU A 10 0.22 -32.61 10.38
C LEU A 10 0.70 -32.03 11.73
N PRO A 11 1.42 -32.81 12.56
CA PRO A 11 1.77 -32.43 13.94
C PRO A 11 2.70 -31.20 14.04
N ARG A 12 3.40 -30.85 12.95
CA ARG A 12 4.34 -29.72 12.93
C ARG A 12 3.75 -28.43 12.36
N VAL A 13 2.48 -28.44 11.94
CA VAL A 13 1.83 -27.28 11.33
C VAL A 13 1.03 -26.53 12.40
N GLU A 14 1.30 -25.23 12.54
CA GLU A 14 0.47 -24.35 13.37
C GLU A 14 -0.97 -24.30 12.84
N HIS A 15 -1.89 -24.91 13.56
CA HIS A 15 -3.31 -24.84 13.20
C HIS A 15 -3.89 -23.46 13.52
N ARG A 16 -4.10 -22.64 12.49
CA ARG A 16 -4.73 -21.33 12.61
C ARG A 16 -6.24 -21.44 12.50
N ASN A 17 -6.95 -20.94 13.51
CA ASN A 17 -8.40 -20.86 13.47
C ASN A 17 -8.84 -19.93 12.33
N CYS A 18 -9.96 -20.26 11.66
CA CYS A 18 -10.51 -19.36 10.65
C CYS A 18 -10.93 -18.04 11.31
N VAL A 19 -10.94 -16.97 10.52
CA VAL A 19 -11.19 -15.59 10.98
C VAL A 19 -12.50 -15.44 11.77
N ARG A 20 -13.52 -16.26 11.47
CA ARG A 20 -14.80 -16.30 12.20
C ARG A 20 -14.66 -16.93 13.60
N HIS A 21 -13.86 -18.00 13.74
CA HIS A 21 -13.53 -18.60 15.04
C HIS A 21 -12.58 -17.73 15.85
N VAL A 22 -11.64 -17.05 15.18
CA VAL A 22 -10.80 -16.05 15.83
C VAL A 22 -11.70 -14.95 16.39
N PHE A 23 -12.57 -14.32 15.59
CA PHE A 23 -13.45 -13.25 16.06
C PHE A 23 -14.34 -13.65 17.26
N ALA A 24 -14.98 -14.82 17.21
CA ALA A 24 -15.83 -15.31 18.30
C ALA A 24 -15.05 -15.57 19.60
N ASN A 25 -13.84 -16.14 19.51
CA ASN A 25 -13.00 -16.38 20.69
C ASN A 25 -12.27 -15.10 21.15
N TRP A 26 -11.99 -14.18 20.22
CA TRP A 26 -11.20 -12.96 20.43
C TRP A 26 -12.01 -11.86 21.14
N SER A 27 -13.34 -11.80 20.96
CA SER A 27 -14.18 -10.81 21.63
C SER A 27 -14.28 -11.00 23.14
N GLU A 28 -14.20 -12.23 23.65
CA GLU A 28 -14.40 -12.52 25.08
C GLU A 28 -13.09 -12.41 25.88
N GLU A 29 -12.03 -13.07 25.43
CA GLU A 29 -10.77 -13.18 26.19
C GLU A 29 -9.88 -11.93 26.09
N LEU A 30 -9.87 -11.23 24.94
CA LEU A 30 -9.08 -10.00 24.82
C LEU A 30 -9.76 -8.76 25.39
N CYS A 31 -11.09 -8.65 25.30
CA CYS A 31 -11.79 -7.52 25.91
C CYS A 31 -11.54 -7.49 27.42
N THR A 32 -11.58 -8.65 28.07
CA THR A 32 -11.35 -8.78 29.52
C THR A 32 -9.89 -8.59 29.90
N THR A 33 -8.92 -8.97 29.07
CA THR A 33 -7.48 -8.73 29.34
C THR A 33 -7.05 -7.30 29.02
N LEU A 34 -7.63 -6.68 27.99
CA LEU A 34 -7.35 -5.28 27.63
C LEU A 34 -7.93 -4.33 28.69
N GLU A 35 -9.16 -4.57 29.16
CA GLU A 35 -9.75 -3.80 30.26
C GLU A 35 -8.90 -3.85 31.54
N LYS A 36 -8.29 -5.00 31.84
CA LYS A 36 -7.39 -5.16 32.99
C LYS A 36 -6.05 -4.44 32.83
N LYS A 37 -5.56 -4.26 31.60
CA LYS A 37 -4.27 -3.60 31.33
C LYS A 37 -4.40 -2.09 31.20
N ASP A 38 -5.42 -1.63 30.49
CA ASP A 38 -5.64 -0.22 30.20
C ASP A 38 -7.13 0.02 29.90
N LYS A 39 -7.80 0.65 30.86
CA LYS A 39 -9.24 0.92 30.81
C LYS A 39 -9.59 2.00 29.79
N ASP A 40 -8.73 3.01 29.63
CA ASP A 40 -8.96 4.08 28.65
C ASP A 40 -8.81 3.56 27.22
N ALA A 41 -7.85 2.67 26.98
CA ALA A 41 -7.71 1.97 25.70
C ALA A 41 -8.94 1.10 25.40
N PHE A 42 -9.47 0.41 26.41
CA PHE A 42 -10.69 -0.40 26.29
C PHE A 42 -11.91 0.43 25.91
N ASP A 43 -12.16 1.53 26.63
CA ASP A 43 -13.30 2.40 26.37
C ASP A 43 -13.21 3.06 24.99
N ASN A 44 -12.00 3.46 24.57
CA ASN A 44 -11.75 3.98 23.22
C ASN A 44 -11.97 2.94 22.12
N LEU A 45 -11.62 1.68 22.37
CA LEU A 45 -11.82 0.58 21.42
C LEU A 45 -13.30 0.22 21.30
N LYS A 46 -14.02 0.15 22.42
CA LYS A 46 -15.47 -0.13 22.46
C LYS A 46 -16.31 0.97 21.84
N ARG A 47 -15.83 2.23 21.90
CA ARG A 47 -16.47 3.35 21.20
C ARG A 47 -16.47 3.21 19.68
N LYS A 48 -15.54 2.42 19.12
CA LYS A 48 -15.45 2.14 17.68
C LYS A 48 -16.19 0.85 17.35
N SER A 49 -16.99 0.86 16.28
CA SER A 49 -17.61 -0.36 15.73
C SER A 49 -16.57 -1.47 15.56
N SER A 50 -16.94 -2.69 15.96
CA SER A 50 -16.09 -3.88 15.85
C SER A 50 -15.62 -4.12 14.43
N GLU A 51 -16.41 -3.71 13.44
CA GLU A 51 -16.09 -3.79 12.01
C GLU A 51 -14.89 -2.91 11.60
N MET A 52 -14.59 -1.84 12.35
CA MET A 52 -13.53 -0.90 12.00
C MET A 52 -12.14 -1.34 12.45
N TRP A 53 -12.05 -2.16 13.51
CA TRP A 53 -10.78 -2.60 14.09
C TRP A 53 -10.59 -4.11 14.05
N SER A 54 -11.65 -4.88 13.80
CA SER A 54 -11.54 -6.31 13.59
C SER A 54 -11.10 -6.63 12.18
N ARG A 55 -9.97 -7.35 12.10
CA ARG A 55 -9.42 -7.85 10.84
C ARG A 55 -10.40 -8.73 10.07
N ALA A 56 -11.44 -9.26 10.72
CA ALA A 56 -12.48 -10.06 10.07
C ALA A 56 -13.36 -9.29 9.09
N PHE A 57 -13.50 -7.98 9.29
CA PHE A 57 -14.32 -7.10 8.45
C PHE A 57 -13.47 -6.22 7.54
N LEU A 58 -12.14 -6.33 7.62
CA LEU A 58 -11.25 -5.70 6.66
C LEU A 58 -11.36 -6.45 5.33
N GLY A 59 -11.72 -5.73 4.27
CA GLY A 59 -11.83 -6.30 2.93
C GLY A 59 -10.50 -6.91 2.45
N PHE A 60 -10.59 -7.90 1.56
CA PHE A 60 -9.42 -8.53 0.92
C PHE A 60 -8.65 -7.58 0.00
N THR A 61 -9.24 -6.43 -0.32
CA THR A 61 -8.57 -5.35 -1.03
C THR A 61 -7.87 -4.44 -0.01
N CYS A 62 -6.55 -4.46 -0.02
CA CYS A 62 -5.76 -3.51 0.77
C CYS A 62 -6.11 -2.08 0.29
N LYS A 63 -6.83 -1.31 1.10
CA LYS A 63 -7.19 0.09 0.77
C LYS A 63 -6.02 1.05 0.99
N SER A 64 -4.95 0.61 1.63
CA SER A 64 -3.72 1.38 1.72
C SER A 64 -2.72 0.85 0.68
N ASN A 65 -2.44 1.67 -0.33
CA ASN A 65 -1.09 1.68 -0.88
C ASN A 65 -0.19 2.03 0.31
N ILE A 66 0.67 1.11 0.74
CA ILE A 66 1.57 1.36 1.86
C ILE A 66 2.36 2.67 1.62
N VAL A 67 2.08 3.64 2.49
CA VAL A 67 2.97 4.65 3.10
C VAL A 67 3.84 5.57 2.21
N ASP A 68 3.70 5.62 0.89
CA ASP A 68 4.52 6.60 0.13
C ASP A 68 4.15 8.05 0.45
N LYS A 69 2.85 8.33 0.64
CA LYS A 69 2.40 9.71 0.90
C LYS A 69 2.97 10.25 2.22
N ASN A 70 2.96 9.45 3.29
CA ASN A 70 3.43 9.90 4.60
C ASN A 70 4.97 10.00 4.65
N LEU A 71 5.69 9.06 4.03
CA LEU A 71 7.16 9.11 3.94
C LEU A 71 7.62 10.27 3.05
N CYS A 72 6.97 10.48 1.90
CA CYS A 72 7.27 11.60 1.02
C CYS A 72 6.91 12.94 1.67
N GLU A 73 5.77 13.04 2.37
CA GLU A 73 5.38 14.26 3.09
C GLU A 73 6.34 14.58 4.25
N ALA A 74 6.73 13.57 5.03
CA ALA A 74 7.71 13.72 6.10
C ALA A 74 9.09 14.10 5.56
N PHE A 75 9.55 13.42 4.50
CA PHE A 75 10.82 13.73 3.84
C PHE A 75 10.81 15.13 3.24
N ASN A 76 9.78 15.48 2.46
CA ASN A 76 9.65 16.80 1.83
C ASN A 76 9.66 17.92 2.87
N SER A 77 8.93 17.75 3.97
CA SER A 77 8.95 18.68 5.11
C SER A 77 10.35 18.80 5.72
N SER A 78 11.07 17.69 5.82
CA SER A 78 12.42 17.64 6.41
C SER A 78 13.50 18.36 5.58
N ILE A 79 13.26 18.57 4.28
CA ILE A 79 14.20 19.21 3.34
C ILE A 79 13.75 20.59 2.85
N VAL A 80 12.64 21.14 3.37
CA VAL A 80 12.08 22.45 2.95
C VAL A 80 13.13 23.55 2.98
N GLU A 81 13.97 23.62 4.01
CA GLU A 81 15.00 24.65 4.12
C GLU A 81 16.25 24.33 3.29
N ALA A 82 16.60 23.05 3.16
CA ALA A 82 17.76 22.61 2.41
C ALA A 82 17.58 22.90 0.92
N ARG A 83 16.38 22.68 0.36
CA ARG A 83 16.11 22.77 -1.10
C ARG A 83 16.38 24.13 -1.73
N PHE A 84 16.47 25.20 -0.94
CA PHE A 84 16.77 26.55 -1.41
C PHE A 84 18.28 26.85 -1.47
N LYS A 85 19.12 25.89 -1.07
CA LYS A 85 20.58 26.04 -1.05
C LYS A 85 21.21 25.43 -2.30
N SER A 86 22.51 25.65 -2.49
CA SER A 86 23.26 24.99 -3.55
C SER A 86 23.25 23.47 -3.36
N ILE A 87 23.40 22.73 -4.46
CA ILE A 87 23.34 21.26 -4.45
C ILE A 87 24.33 20.63 -3.44
N ILE A 88 25.53 21.20 -3.31
CA ILE A 88 26.54 20.76 -2.34
C ILE A 88 26.00 20.92 -0.91
N ARG A 89 25.40 22.07 -0.62
CA ARG A 89 24.86 22.41 0.69
C ARG A 89 23.63 21.56 1.05
N ILE A 90 22.80 21.20 0.08
CA ILE A 90 21.67 20.26 0.26
C ILE A 90 22.18 18.90 0.75
N PHE A 91 23.17 18.32 0.06
CA PHE A 91 23.70 17.02 0.43
C PHE A 91 24.40 17.04 1.79
N GLU A 92 25.11 18.12 2.12
CA GLU A 92 25.71 18.31 3.44
C GLU A 92 24.66 18.37 4.57
N ASP A 93 23.56 19.10 4.34
CA ASP A 93 22.48 19.24 5.34
C ASP A 93 21.75 17.92 5.55
N ILE A 94 21.44 17.18 4.48
CA ILE A 94 20.82 15.85 4.56
C ILE A 94 21.75 14.89 5.32
N ARG A 95 23.04 14.85 4.96
CA ARG A 95 24.02 14.00 5.64
C ARG A 95 24.13 14.35 7.13
N THR A 96 24.24 15.63 7.47
CA THR A 96 24.35 16.08 8.86
C THR A 96 23.09 15.75 9.66
N LYS A 97 21.91 15.87 9.06
CA LYS A 97 20.63 15.52 9.69
C LYS A 97 20.53 14.01 9.96
N LEU A 98 20.93 13.18 8.99
CA LEU A 98 20.97 11.72 9.15
C LEU A 98 22.04 11.27 10.16
N MET A 99 23.17 11.97 10.29
CA MET A 99 24.19 11.60 11.28
C MET A 99 23.82 12.00 12.72
N ARG A 100 23.02 13.06 12.90
CA ARG A 100 22.53 13.48 14.22
C ARG A 100 21.44 12.56 14.76
N LEU A 101 20.59 12.05 13.88
CA LEU A 101 19.57 11.05 14.20
C LEU A 101 20.25 9.69 14.07
N GLN A 102 20.83 9.15 15.14
CA GLN A 102 21.47 7.82 15.10
C GLN A 102 20.53 6.83 14.40
N PRO A 103 20.85 6.37 13.17
CA PRO A 103 19.88 5.65 12.34
C PRO A 103 19.43 4.35 12.99
N ASP A 104 20.33 3.73 13.77
CA ASP A 104 20.13 2.49 14.48
C ASP A 104 19.00 2.54 15.52
N ASP A 105 18.66 3.72 16.06
CA ASP A 105 17.57 3.87 17.04
C ASP A 105 16.17 3.76 16.41
N TYR A 106 16.06 4.04 15.11
CA TYR A 106 14.79 4.15 14.39
C TYR A 106 14.60 3.08 13.32
N LEU A 107 15.66 2.36 12.98
CA LEU A 107 15.65 1.38 11.91
C LEU A 107 15.43 -0.01 12.52
N HIS A 108 14.45 -0.75 11.97
CA HIS A 108 14.24 -2.13 12.39
C HIS A 108 15.45 -2.99 12.00
N GLU A 109 15.82 -3.96 12.85
CA GLU A 109 16.99 -4.86 12.68
C GLU A 109 17.04 -5.52 11.28
N CYS A 110 15.88 -5.72 10.65
CA CYS A 110 15.79 -6.29 9.30
C CYS A 110 16.48 -5.46 8.20
N TYR A 111 16.69 -4.16 8.41
CA TYR A 111 17.41 -3.29 7.48
C TYR A 111 18.88 -3.09 7.85
N HIS A 112 19.38 -3.72 8.92
CA HIS A 112 20.78 -3.63 9.29
C HIS A 112 21.65 -4.31 8.24
N ILE A 113 22.84 -3.76 8.03
CA ILE A 113 23.80 -4.32 7.07
C ILE A 113 24.22 -5.75 7.45
N GLU A 114 24.22 -6.08 8.74
CA GLU A 114 24.47 -7.43 9.23
C GLU A 114 23.37 -8.40 8.78
N THR A 115 22.10 -7.99 8.90
CA THR A 115 20.95 -8.80 8.47
C THR A 115 20.94 -8.97 6.96
N TYR A 116 21.28 -7.92 6.21
CA TYR A 116 21.49 -8.01 4.75
C TYR A 116 22.59 -9.01 4.43
N LYS A 117 23.76 -8.88 5.04
CA LYS A 117 24.89 -9.81 4.84
C LYS A 117 24.52 -11.24 5.21
N LYS A 118 23.77 -11.46 6.30
CA LYS A 118 23.26 -12.78 6.71
C LYS A 118 22.29 -13.36 5.69
N ALA A 119 21.36 -12.54 5.17
CA ALA A 119 20.37 -12.96 4.18
C ALA A 119 21.01 -13.41 2.85
N TYR A 120 22.08 -12.72 2.44
CA TYR A 120 22.83 -13.03 1.21
C TYR A 120 24.11 -13.84 1.46
N LEU A 121 24.35 -14.30 2.70
CA LEU A 121 25.56 -15.08 3.05
C LEU A 121 25.58 -16.41 2.30
N PHE A 122 24.40 -16.99 2.10
CA PHE A 122 24.23 -18.22 1.38
C PHE A 122 23.92 -17.90 -0.09
N PRO A 123 24.87 -18.10 -1.02
CA PRO A 123 24.57 -17.95 -2.43
C PRO A 123 23.47 -18.94 -2.80
N MET A 124 22.36 -18.43 -3.34
CA MET A 124 21.36 -19.29 -3.95
C MET A 124 22.07 -20.08 -5.04
N GLN A 125 22.04 -21.41 -4.93
CA GLN A 125 22.55 -22.23 -6.02
C GLN A 125 21.75 -21.92 -7.28
N PRO A 126 22.39 -21.95 -8.46
CA PRO A 126 21.68 -21.77 -9.71
C PRO A 126 20.53 -22.78 -9.75
N ILE A 127 19.31 -22.27 -9.84
CA ILE A 127 18.12 -23.11 -10.00
C ILE A 127 18.18 -23.62 -11.43
N ASN A 128 17.99 -24.93 -11.60
CA ASN A 128 17.94 -25.55 -12.93
C ASN A 128 16.87 -24.85 -13.78
N GLY A 129 17.04 -24.87 -15.10
CA GLY A 129 16.10 -24.19 -15.99
C GLY A 129 14.71 -24.81 -15.93
N PRO A 130 13.66 -24.11 -16.40
CA PRO A 130 12.29 -24.64 -16.43
C PRO A 130 12.13 -25.98 -17.15
N HIS A 131 13.10 -26.36 -18.01
CA HIS A 131 13.14 -27.64 -18.72
C HIS A 131 13.50 -28.82 -17.80
N ASP A 132 14.23 -28.58 -16.71
CA ASP A 132 14.67 -29.58 -15.74
C ASP A 132 13.71 -29.71 -14.56
N TRP A 133 12.63 -28.93 -14.51
CA TRP A 133 11.66 -28.98 -13.42
C TRP A 133 10.76 -30.21 -13.55
N GLU A 134 10.53 -30.90 -12.42
CA GLU A 134 9.60 -32.03 -12.36
C GLU A 134 8.19 -31.59 -12.78
N LYS A 135 7.63 -32.25 -13.79
CA LYS A 135 6.25 -32.00 -14.22
C LYS A 135 5.30 -32.61 -13.20
N THR A 136 4.73 -31.78 -12.34
CA THR A 136 3.86 -32.18 -11.23
C THR A 136 2.51 -32.78 -11.64
N GLY A 137 2.22 -32.92 -12.94
CA GLY A 137 0.94 -33.44 -13.46
C GLY A 137 -0.28 -32.53 -13.14
N ILE A 138 -0.07 -31.47 -12.37
CA ILE A 138 -1.04 -30.43 -12.07
C ILE A 138 -1.15 -29.54 -13.30
N GLU A 139 -2.35 -29.44 -13.85
CA GLU A 139 -2.61 -28.56 -14.98
C GLU A 139 -2.26 -27.11 -14.60
N PRO A 140 -1.46 -26.40 -15.40
CA PRO A 140 -1.09 -25.03 -15.10
C PRO A 140 -2.36 -24.18 -14.97
N MET A 141 -2.39 -23.32 -13.94
CA MET A 141 -3.52 -22.41 -13.77
C MET A 141 -3.68 -21.55 -15.02
N LEU A 142 -4.88 -21.55 -15.59
CA LEU A 142 -5.18 -20.70 -16.72
C LEU A 142 -4.92 -19.23 -16.32
N PRO A 143 -4.32 -18.42 -17.21
CA PRO A 143 -4.12 -17.01 -16.94
C PRO A 143 -5.46 -16.37 -16.58
N THR A 144 -5.44 -15.48 -15.60
CA THR A 144 -6.64 -14.71 -15.26
C THR A 144 -7.06 -13.91 -16.48
N ILE A 145 -8.36 -13.92 -16.79
CA ILE A 145 -8.90 -13.15 -17.91
C ILE A 145 -8.55 -11.67 -17.67
N GLU A 146 -7.72 -11.10 -18.53
CA GLU A 146 -7.31 -9.70 -18.42
C GLU A 146 -8.54 -8.78 -18.54
N ARG A 147 -8.87 -8.09 -17.45
CA ARG A 147 -9.89 -7.05 -17.46
C ARG A 147 -9.24 -5.72 -17.83
N LYS A 148 -9.74 -5.05 -18.87
CA LYS A 148 -9.37 -3.66 -19.15
C LYS A 148 -9.89 -2.77 -18.03
N ILE A 149 -8.99 -2.30 -17.18
CA ILE A 149 -9.34 -1.39 -16.08
C ILE A 149 -9.84 -0.07 -16.69
N PRO A 150 -11.00 0.46 -16.26
CA PRO A 150 -11.44 1.79 -16.66
C PRO A 150 -10.35 2.81 -16.32
N GLY A 151 -9.89 3.54 -17.33
CA GLY A 151 -8.91 4.60 -17.13
C GLY A 151 -9.44 5.70 -16.21
N SER A 152 -8.53 6.54 -15.69
CA SER A 152 -8.89 7.65 -14.81
C SER A 152 -9.99 8.54 -15.45
N PRO A 153 -11.02 8.97 -14.69
CA PRO A 153 -12.07 9.84 -15.20
C PRO A 153 -11.47 11.09 -15.82
N LYS A 154 -11.85 11.39 -17.06
CA LYS A 154 -11.36 12.60 -17.73
C LYS A 154 -11.99 13.82 -17.08
N LYS A 155 -11.15 14.80 -16.68
CA LYS A 155 -11.60 16.08 -16.08
C LYS A 155 -12.58 16.85 -16.97
N ASN A 156 -12.43 16.72 -18.29
CA ASN A 156 -13.34 17.29 -19.27
C ASN A 156 -14.02 16.18 -20.06
N ARG A 157 -15.35 16.27 -20.16
CA ARG A 157 -16.15 15.44 -21.07
C ARG A 157 -15.69 15.70 -22.51
N LYS A 158 -15.66 14.66 -23.35
CA LYS A 158 -15.54 14.86 -24.81
C LYS A 158 -16.79 15.59 -25.31
N MET A 159 -16.61 16.71 -26.00
CA MET A 159 -17.72 17.39 -26.68
C MET A 159 -18.12 16.61 -27.93
N ALA A 160 -19.42 16.48 -28.19
CA ALA A 160 -19.92 15.89 -29.44
C ALA A 160 -19.68 16.84 -30.62
N LYS A 161 -19.70 16.33 -31.85
CA LYS A 161 -19.45 17.14 -33.06
C LYS A 161 -20.42 18.32 -33.21
N ASP A 162 -21.64 18.15 -32.72
CA ASP A 162 -22.71 19.15 -32.85
C ASP A 162 -22.79 20.10 -31.64
N GLU A 163 -21.90 19.97 -30.66
CA GLU A 163 -21.89 20.88 -29.51
C GLU A 163 -21.21 22.20 -29.85
N SER A 164 -21.93 23.29 -29.59
CA SER A 164 -21.43 24.64 -29.80
C SER A 164 -20.21 24.91 -28.92
N LYS A 165 -19.10 25.33 -29.53
CA LYS A 165 -17.92 25.81 -28.80
C LYS A 165 -18.29 27.13 -28.13
N LYS A 166 -18.08 27.25 -26.81
CA LYS A 166 -18.22 28.53 -26.10
C LYS A 166 -17.30 29.56 -26.75
N MET A 167 -17.84 30.62 -27.33
CA MET A 167 -17.06 31.75 -27.83
C MET A 167 -16.43 32.50 -26.66
N LYS A 168 -15.17 32.89 -26.80
CA LYS A 168 -14.52 33.81 -25.86
C LYS A 168 -15.09 35.23 -26.07
N PRO A 169 -15.29 36.04 -25.02
CA PRO A 169 -15.92 37.37 -25.12
C PRO A 169 -15.24 38.31 -26.13
N ASP A 170 -13.91 38.17 -26.32
CA ASP A 170 -13.10 39.13 -27.10
C ASP A 170 -12.85 38.71 -28.56
N HIS A 171 -13.55 37.70 -29.09
CA HIS A 171 -13.38 37.27 -30.48
C HIS A 171 -14.69 37.33 -31.27
N LEU A 172 -14.83 38.36 -32.11
CA LEU A 172 -15.91 38.46 -33.08
C LEU A 172 -15.68 37.49 -34.26
N SER A 173 -16.71 36.69 -34.56
CA SER A 173 -16.72 35.72 -35.66
C SER A 173 -16.90 36.44 -37.01
N ARG A 174 -16.07 36.11 -38.01
CA ARG A 174 -16.17 36.68 -39.37
C ARG A 174 -17.23 36.02 -40.26
N LYS A 175 -18.08 35.14 -39.73
CA LYS A 175 -19.18 34.56 -40.51
C LYS A 175 -20.29 35.60 -40.67
N CYS A 176 -20.66 35.87 -41.94
CA CYS A 176 -21.71 36.78 -42.41
C CYS A 176 -21.36 38.27 -42.54
N LEU A 177 -20.08 38.65 -42.68
CA LEU A 177 -19.73 40.03 -43.05
C LEU A 177 -19.73 40.18 -44.58
N ILE A 178 -20.65 40.97 -45.13
CA ILE A 178 -20.66 41.35 -46.55
C ILE A 178 -19.86 42.64 -46.68
N MET A 179 -18.75 42.58 -47.42
CA MET A 179 -17.89 43.74 -47.67
C MET A 179 -18.39 44.48 -48.93
N THR A 180 -18.65 45.78 -48.80
CA THR A 180 -18.90 46.68 -49.95
C THR A 180 -17.88 47.81 -49.95
N CYS A 181 -17.37 48.17 -51.12
CA CYS A 181 -16.41 49.26 -51.30
C CYS A 181 -17.12 50.58 -51.64
N THR A 182 -16.49 51.69 -51.24
CA THR A 182 -16.54 53.00 -51.90
C THR A 182 -15.15 53.34 -52.38
#